data_AF-A0A6J4QFT2-F1
#
_entry.id   AF-A0A6J4QFT2-F1
#
_cell.length_a   1.000
_cell.length_b   1.000
_cell.length_c   1.000
_cell.angle_alpha   90.00
_cell.angle_beta   90.00
_cell.angle_gamma   90.00
#
_symmetry.space_group_name_H-M   'P 1'
#
loop_
_entity.id
_entity.type
_entity.pdbx_description
1 polymer ?
#
loop_
_entity_poly.entity_id
_entity_poly.type
_entity_poly.pdbx_seq_one_letter_code
_entity_poly.pdbx_strand_id
1 'polypeptide(L)'
;MEQAPVVRAALVVAAAALLDAVVVPYLAFGYFSPRLTLIAIVFAASPLRDLQAVLLGFFGGVLLDALGGDLFGVGALGGLLAAALSARASAVRRKGTERVLLAQVVGLSVAGYDLLGYAARWLTGLGTPQLSEYAVWGVLPDALVNALIALLIGGYLLQVVEVKPPVG
;
A
#
# COMPACT_ATOMS: atom_id res chain seq x y z
N MET A 1 -17.77 9.50 18.36
CA MET A 1 -16.62 8.62 18.66
C MET A 1 -15.99 7.98 17.41
N GLU A 2 -16.19 8.53 16.19
CA GLU A 2 -15.65 7.97 14.92
C GLU A 2 -14.18 8.33 14.63
N GLN A 3 -13.53 9.19 15.43
CA GLN A 3 -12.16 9.65 15.15
C GLN A 3 -11.07 8.65 15.57
N ALA A 4 -11.31 7.85 16.61
CA ALA A 4 -10.36 6.86 17.10
C ALA A 4 -9.88 5.85 16.03
N PRO A 5 -10.75 5.26 15.18
CA PRO A 5 -10.28 4.35 14.12
C PRO A 5 -9.46 5.08 13.04
N VAL A 6 -9.83 6.31 12.69
CA VAL A 6 -9.10 7.11 11.68
C VAL A 6 -7.70 7.47 12.16
N VAL A 7 -7.57 7.90 13.42
CA VAL A 7 -6.25 8.23 14.00
C VAL A 7 -5.36 6.98 14.06
N ARG A 8 -5.91 5.82 14.43
CA ARG A 8 -5.16 4.55 14.42
C ARG A 8 -4.69 4.18 13.02
N ALA A 9 -5.59 4.23 12.04
CA ALA A 9 -5.26 3.96 10.65
C ALA A 9 -4.14 4.90 10.14
N ALA A 10 -4.24 6.19 10.46
CA ALA A 10 -3.22 7.18 10.13
C ALA A 10 -1.87 6.88 10.81
N LEU A 11 -1.87 6.50 12.10
CA LEU A 11 -0.66 6.11 12.82
C LEU A 11 -0.01 4.85 12.23
N VAL A 12 -0.81 3.85 11.83
CA VAL A 12 -0.31 2.63 11.18
C VAL A 12 0.36 2.97 9.85
N VAL A 13 -0.27 3.82 9.02
CA VAL A 13 0.29 4.26 7.75
C VAL A 13 1.55 5.12 7.95
N ALA A 14 1.55 6.03 8.92
CA ALA A 14 2.72 6.86 9.23
C ALA A 14 3.90 6.02 9.75
N ALA A 15 3.64 5.04 10.62
CA ALA A 15 4.66 4.13 11.10
C ALA A 15 5.23 3.28 9.95
N ALA A 16 4.37 2.79 9.05
CA ALA A 16 4.81 2.04 7.88
C ALA A 16 5.64 2.90 6.92
N ALA A 17 5.27 4.16 6.69
CA ALA A 17 6.05 5.11 5.90
C ALA A 17 7.43 5.38 6.51
N LEU A 18 7.50 5.50 7.83
CA LEU A 18 8.78 5.65 8.53
C LEU A 18 9.63 4.38 8.40
N LEU A 19 9.03 3.19 8.51
CA LEU A 19 9.74 1.93 8.30
C LEU A 19 10.21 1.75 6.86
N ASP A 20 9.42 2.18 5.87
CA ASP A 20 9.83 2.23 4.47
C ASP A 20 11.03 3.17 4.28
N ALA A 21 11.07 4.30 4.97
CA ALA A 21 12.19 5.23 4.86
C ALA A 21 13.47 4.71 5.53
N VAL A 22 13.33 4.03 6.67
CA VAL A 22 14.45 3.68 7.55
C VAL A 22 14.94 2.24 7.35
N VAL A 23 14.03 1.28 7.20
CA VAL A 23 14.37 -0.16 7.24
C VAL A 23 14.44 -0.75 5.84
N VAL A 24 13.52 -0.37 4.96
CA VAL A 24 13.43 -0.95 3.61
C VAL A 24 14.66 -0.76 2.73
N PRO A 25 15.44 0.35 2.82
CA PRO A 25 16.71 0.45 2.08
C PRO A 25 17.70 -0.68 2.40
N TYR A 26 17.61 -1.30 3.58
CA TYR A 26 18.44 -2.43 3.99
C TYR A 26 17.84 -3.80 3.62
N LEU A 27 16.57 -3.82 3.18
CA LEU A 27 15.82 -5.01 2.78
C LEU A 27 15.56 -5.06 1.27
N ALA A 28 15.92 -4.01 0.54
CA ALA A 28 15.77 -3.93 -0.90
C ALA A 28 16.78 -4.84 -1.60
N PHE A 29 16.29 -5.71 -2.49
CA PHE A 29 17.10 -6.62 -3.29
C PHE A 29 16.91 -6.28 -4.78
N GLY A 30 17.65 -5.29 -5.27
CA GLY A 30 17.61 -4.87 -6.67
C GLY A 30 16.23 -4.32 -7.05
N TYR A 31 15.47 -5.09 -7.85
CA TYR A 31 14.13 -4.71 -8.31
C TYR A 31 13.02 -4.99 -7.29
N PHE A 32 13.33 -5.68 -6.19
CA PHE A 32 12.33 -6.07 -5.19
C PHE A 32 12.50 -5.27 -3.91
N SER A 33 11.40 -4.71 -3.43
CA SER A 33 11.40 -3.93 -2.20
C SER A 33 10.11 -4.18 -1.43
N PRO A 34 10.18 -4.46 -0.12
CA PRO A 34 9.00 -4.40 0.72
C PRO A 34 8.37 -3.01 0.62
N ARG A 35 7.08 -2.93 0.27
CA ARG A 35 6.29 -1.70 0.18
C ARG A 35 5.38 -1.62 1.39
N LEU A 36 5.95 -1.43 2.58
CA LEU A 36 5.21 -1.51 3.85
C LEU A 36 4.12 -0.44 3.92
N THR A 37 4.35 0.75 3.35
CA THR A 37 3.35 1.83 3.31
C THR A 37 2.14 1.44 2.48
N LEU A 38 2.33 0.85 1.29
CA LEU A 38 1.21 0.41 0.45
C LEU A 38 0.44 -0.72 1.12
N ILE A 39 1.14 -1.67 1.74
CA ILE A 39 0.51 -2.73 2.55
C ILE A 39 -0.33 -2.09 3.65
N ALA A 40 0.25 -1.18 4.43
CA ALA A 40 -0.44 -0.50 5.52
C ALA A 40 -1.67 0.28 5.03
N ILE A 41 -1.58 1.00 3.91
CA ILE A 41 -2.70 1.74 3.32
C ILE A 41 -3.84 0.78 2.98
N VAL A 42 -3.58 -0.35 2.31
CA VAL A 42 -4.62 -1.31 1.95
C VAL A 42 -5.36 -1.82 3.19
N PHE A 43 -4.65 -2.23 4.23
CA PHE A 43 -5.27 -2.77 5.43
C PHE A 43 -5.91 -1.70 6.32
N ALA A 44 -5.31 -0.51 6.40
CA ALA A 44 -5.82 0.59 7.22
C ALA A 44 -7.04 1.28 6.59
N ALA A 45 -7.16 1.22 5.25
CA ALA A 45 -8.31 1.75 4.52
C ALA A 45 -9.53 0.83 4.53
N SER A 46 -9.37 -0.50 4.73
CA SER A 46 -10.45 -1.47 4.59
C SER A 46 -11.66 -1.26 5.52
N PRO A 47 -11.53 -0.79 6.78
CA PRO A 47 -12.66 -0.56 7.66
C PRO A 47 -13.17 0.89 7.61
N LEU A 48 -12.58 1.76 6.79
CA LEU A 48 -12.92 3.17 6.71
C LEU A 48 -14.02 3.43 5.66
N ARG A 49 -14.68 4.58 5.79
CA ARG A 49 -15.63 5.06 4.76
C ARG A 49 -14.85 5.54 3.53
N ASP A 50 -15.48 5.49 2.36
CA ASP A 50 -14.87 5.85 1.06
C ASP A 50 -14.01 7.12 1.10
N LEU A 51 -14.54 8.24 1.61
CA LEU A 51 -13.77 9.49 1.68
C LEU A 51 -12.55 9.40 2.62
N GLN A 52 -12.70 8.75 3.78
CA GLN A 52 -11.60 8.59 4.74
C GLN A 52 -10.51 7.66 4.21
N ALA A 53 -10.92 6.56 3.56
CA ALA A 53 -10.01 5.63 2.89
C ALA A 53 -9.21 6.35 1.80
N VAL A 54 -9.89 7.11 0.93
CA VAL A 54 -9.27 7.88 -0.16
C VAL A 54 -8.28 8.91 0.39
N LEU A 55 -8.67 9.68 1.40
CA LEU A 55 -7.78 10.67 2.03
C LEU A 55 -6.58 10.01 2.70
N LEU A 56 -6.79 8.91 3.43
CA LEU A 56 -5.71 8.15 4.07
C LEU A 56 -4.72 7.62 3.02
N GLY A 57 -5.22 7.04 1.94
CA GLY A 57 -4.39 6.53 0.85
C GLY A 57 -3.61 7.63 0.15
N PHE A 58 -4.26 8.75 -0.19
CA PHE A 58 -3.61 9.88 -0.81
C PHE A 58 -2.48 10.45 0.07
N PHE A 59 -2.78 10.78 1.33
CA PHE A 59 -1.77 11.35 2.24
C PHE A 59 -0.70 10.34 2.66
N GLY A 60 -1.05 9.05 2.81
CA GLY A 60 -0.07 7.99 2.99
C GLY A 60 0.88 7.86 1.81
N GLY A 61 0.35 8.01 0.60
CA GLY A 61 1.15 8.09 -0.62
C GLY A 61 2.05 9.33 -0.69
N VAL A 62 1.57 10.49 -0.25
CA VAL A 62 2.38 11.71 -0.14
C VAL A 62 3.53 11.52 0.85
N LEU A 63 3.31 10.82 1.97
CA LEU A 63 4.39 10.48 2.90
C LEU A 63 5.43 9.56 2.25
N LEU A 64 4.98 8.58 1.47
CA LEU A 64 5.89 7.71 0.71
C LEU A 64 6.75 8.52 -0.25
N ASP A 65 6.18 9.49 -0.96
CA ASP A 65 6.93 10.37 -1.86
C ASP A 65 7.92 11.27 -1.09
N ALA A 66 7.48 11.86 0.01
CA ALA A 66 8.28 12.78 0.80
C ALA A 66 9.49 12.10 1.47
N LEU A 67 9.37 10.82 1.82
CA LEU A 67 10.41 10.06 2.52
C LEU A 67 11.22 9.14 1.59
N GLY A 68 10.64 8.70 0.47
CA GLY A 68 11.23 7.72 -0.44
C GLY A 68 12.21 8.27 -1.47
N GLY A 69 12.27 9.60 -1.65
CA GLY A 69 13.24 10.26 -2.54
C GLY A 69 13.03 10.05 -4.04
N ASP A 70 11.93 9.39 -4.45
CA ASP A 70 11.53 9.17 -5.84
C ASP A 70 10.70 10.36 -6.38
N LEU A 71 10.18 10.24 -7.62
CA LEU A 71 9.32 11.25 -8.23
C LEU A 71 8.07 11.53 -7.38
N PHE A 72 7.96 12.77 -6.89
CA PHE A 72 6.80 13.20 -6.11
C PHE A 72 5.50 13.11 -6.92
N GLY A 73 4.46 12.54 -6.31
CA GLY A 73 3.15 12.32 -6.92
C GLY A 73 2.88 10.87 -7.29
N VAL A 74 3.92 10.04 -7.51
CA VAL A 74 3.75 8.61 -7.83
C VAL A 74 3.20 7.86 -6.62
N GLY A 75 3.75 8.12 -5.43
CA GLY A 75 3.27 7.64 -4.14
C GLY A 75 1.85 8.11 -3.87
N ALA A 76 1.57 9.39 -4.04
CA ALA A 76 0.20 9.93 -3.86
C ALA A 76 -0.84 9.19 -4.74
N LEU A 77 -0.52 8.96 -6.02
CA LEU A 77 -1.39 8.21 -6.94
C LEU A 77 -1.46 6.71 -6.60
N GLY A 78 -0.35 6.09 -6.22
CA GLY A 78 -0.30 4.69 -5.82
C GLY A 78 -1.04 4.41 -4.51
N GLY A 79 -0.92 5.31 -3.52
CA GLY A 79 -1.67 5.26 -2.27
C GLY A 79 -3.17 5.48 -2.48
N LEU A 80 -3.54 6.40 -3.38
CA LEU A 80 -4.93 6.59 -3.81
C LEU A 80 -5.49 5.31 -4.45
N LEU A 81 -4.75 4.71 -5.38
CA LEU A 81 -5.11 3.45 -6.03
C LEU A 81 -5.30 2.33 -5.00
N ALA A 82 -4.34 2.18 -4.08
CA ALA A 82 -4.37 1.17 -3.03
C ALA A 82 -5.61 1.30 -2.13
N ALA A 83 -5.91 2.52 -1.68
CA ALA A 83 -7.09 2.78 -0.87
C ALA A 83 -8.40 2.57 -1.64
N ALA A 84 -8.46 2.99 -2.91
CA ALA A 84 -9.63 2.79 -3.75
C ALA A 84 -9.91 1.29 -3.98
N LEU A 85 -8.89 0.51 -4.30
CA LEU A 85 -9.02 -0.94 -4.47
C LEU A 85 -9.41 -1.63 -3.16
N SER A 86 -8.85 -1.19 -2.03
CA SER A 86 -9.20 -1.74 -0.71
C SER A 86 -10.65 -1.46 -0.33
N ALA A 87 -11.14 -0.23 -0.52
CA ALA A 87 -12.53 0.14 -0.25
C ALA A 87 -13.50 -0.71 -1.10
N ARG A 88 -13.17 -0.93 -2.39
CA ARG A 88 -13.98 -1.77 -3.28
C ARG A 88 -13.96 -3.24 -2.88
N ALA A 89 -12.79 -3.78 -2.53
CA ALA A 89 -12.66 -5.16 -2.08
C ALA A 89 -13.44 -5.40 -0.77
N SER A 90 -13.45 -4.42 0.13
CA SER A 90 -14.17 -4.48 1.41
C SER A 90 -15.68 -4.54 1.23
N ALA A 91 -16.23 -3.99 0.15
CA ALA A 91 -17.65 -4.09 -0.18
C ALA A 91 -18.10 -5.52 -0.60
N VAL A 92 -17.17 -6.36 -1.08
CA VAL A 92 -17.43 -7.74 -1.55
C VAL A 92 -16.97 -8.78 -0.52
N ARG A 93 -16.59 -8.33 0.68
CA ARG A 93 -16.00 -9.12 1.77
C ARG A 93 -16.93 -10.25 2.24
N ARG A 94 -16.44 -11.48 2.23
CA ARG A 94 -17.02 -12.62 2.96
C ARG A 94 -16.18 -12.94 4.21
N LYS A 95 -16.84 -13.25 5.33
CA LYS A 95 -16.16 -13.67 6.58
C LYS A 95 -15.24 -14.87 6.29
N GLY A 96 -13.95 -14.72 6.61
CA GLY A 96 -12.93 -15.78 6.47
C GLY A 96 -11.95 -15.62 5.31
N THR A 97 -12.29 -14.88 4.25
CA THR A 97 -11.39 -14.71 3.06
C THR A 97 -10.73 -13.33 3.00
N GLU A 98 -11.01 -12.46 3.97
CA GLU A 98 -10.60 -11.05 3.95
C GLU A 98 -9.09 -10.84 3.82
N ARG A 99 -8.30 -11.57 4.59
CA ARG A 99 -6.83 -11.50 4.54
C ARG A 99 -6.27 -11.85 3.16
N VAL A 100 -6.86 -12.86 2.50
CA VAL A 100 -6.44 -13.31 1.17
C VAL A 100 -6.83 -12.28 0.12
N LEU A 101 -8.05 -11.74 0.22
CA LEU A 101 -8.54 -10.71 -0.70
C LEU A 101 -7.69 -9.44 -0.60
N LEU A 102 -7.41 -8.95 0.61
CA LEU A 102 -6.57 -7.77 0.82
C LEU A 102 -5.11 -7.99 0.40
N ALA A 103 -4.58 -9.21 0.55
CA ALA A 103 -3.26 -9.55 0.03
C ALA A 103 -3.22 -9.47 -1.51
N GLN A 104 -4.28 -9.90 -2.20
CA GLN A 104 -4.39 -9.72 -3.66
C GLN A 104 -4.48 -8.24 -4.03
N VAL A 105 -5.24 -7.44 -3.27
CA VAL A 105 -5.32 -5.99 -3.45
C VAL A 105 -3.95 -5.34 -3.29
N VAL A 106 -3.15 -5.75 -2.31
CA VAL A 106 -1.75 -5.30 -2.16
C VAL A 106 -0.96 -5.59 -3.41
N GLY A 107 -0.99 -6.82 -3.91
CA GLY A 107 -0.26 -7.19 -5.13
C GLY A 107 -0.64 -6.31 -6.33
N LEU A 108 -1.94 -6.12 -6.56
CA LEU A 108 -2.44 -5.23 -7.61
C LEU A 108 -2.02 -3.77 -7.39
N SER A 109 -2.00 -3.30 -6.15
CA SER A 109 -1.62 -1.94 -5.81
C SER A 109 -0.13 -1.69 -6.01
N VAL A 110 0.72 -2.64 -5.63
CA VAL A 110 2.17 -2.58 -5.87
C VAL A 110 2.46 -2.60 -7.37
N ALA A 111 1.83 -3.52 -8.11
CA ALA A 111 1.97 -3.54 -9.56
C ALA A 111 1.54 -2.23 -10.22
N GLY A 112 0.42 -1.66 -9.77
CA GLY A 112 -0.06 -0.36 -10.21
C GLY A 112 0.92 0.77 -9.87
N TYR A 113 1.48 0.78 -8.67
CA TYR A 113 2.49 1.75 -8.25
C TYR A 113 3.75 1.69 -9.10
N ASP A 114 4.27 0.49 -9.39
CA ASP A 114 5.47 0.34 -10.21
C ASP A 114 5.25 0.77 -11.67
N LEU A 115 4.04 0.52 -12.21
CA LEU A 115 3.66 1.00 -13.55
C LEU A 115 3.47 2.52 -13.58
N LEU A 116 2.92 3.11 -12.52
CA LEU A 116 2.85 4.57 -12.36
C LEU A 116 4.25 5.18 -12.30
N GLY A 117 5.18 4.56 -11.56
CA GLY A 117 6.58 4.97 -11.50
C GLY A 117 7.28 4.87 -12.86
N TYR A 118 7.05 3.77 -13.58
CA TYR A 118 7.54 3.61 -14.95
C TYR A 118 7.02 4.72 -15.88
N ALA A 119 5.71 4.97 -15.88
CA ALA A 119 5.09 5.99 -16.71
C ALA A 119 5.60 7.39 -16.35
N ALA A 120 5.75 7.69 -15.06
CA ALA A 120 6.28 8.97 -14.59
C ALA A 120 7.73 9.19 -15.05
N ARG A 121 8.59 8.17 -14.97
CA ARG A 121 9.97 8.24 -15.48
C ARG A 121 10.00 8.44 -16.99
N TRP A 122 9.15 7.73 -17.72
CA TRP A 122 9.02 7.89 -19.17
C TRP A 122 8.59 9.31 -19.58
N LEU A 123 7.58 9.87 -18.91
CA LEU A 123 7.08 11.23 -19.16
C LEU A 123 8.07 12.33 -18.78
N THR A 124 8.90 12.10 -17.76
CA THR A 124 9.92 13.06 -17.31
C THR A 124 11.21 12.98 -18.14
N GLY A 125 11.28 12.08 -19.13
CA GLY A 125 12.47 11.87 -19.95
C GLY A 125 13.63 11.22 -19.19
N LEU A 126 13.35 10.67 -17.99
CA LEU A 126 14.32 9.84 -17.28
C LEU A 126 14.42 8.50 -18.00
N GLY A 127 15.64 7.94 -18.07
CA GLY A 127 15.86 6.65 -18.72
C GLY A 127 14.98 5.56 -18.10
N THR A 128 14.23 4.84 -18.94
CA THR A 128 13.39 3.71 -18.52
C THR A 128 13.91 2.39 -19.06
N PRO A 129 13.89 1.30 -18.27
CA PRO A 129 14.20 -0.04 -18.76
C PRO A 129 13.19 -0.47 -19.84
N GLN A 130 13.49 -1.53 -20.58
CA GLN A 130 12.53 -2.11 -21.52
C GLN A 130 11.30 -2.63 -20.77
N LEU A 131 10.10 -2.27 -21.25
CA LEU A 131 8.84 -2.57 -20.56
C LEU A 131 8.63 -4.07 -20.32
N SER A 132 8.94 -4.91 -21.31
CA SER A 132 8.78 -6.37 -21.20
C SER A 132 9.67 -6.98 -20.12
N GLU A 133 10.92 -6.56 -20.06
CA GLU A 133 11.88 -7.00 -19.04
C GLU A 133 11.47 -6.50 -17.66
N TYR A 134 11.09 -5.22 -17.55
CA TYR A 134 10.63 -4.62 -16.30
C TYR A 134 9.35 -5.26 -15.77
N ALA A 135 8.40 -5.62 -16.65
CA ALA A 135 7.17 -6.28 -16.25
C ALA A 135 7.42 -7.68 -15.66
N VAL A 136 8.30 -8.46 -16.28
CA VAL A 136 8.56 -9.87 -15.89
C VAL A 136 9.52 -9.97 -14.70
N TRP A 137 10.56 -9.13 -14.66
CA TRP A 137 11.63 -9.21 -13.66
C TRP A 137 11.53 -8.16 -12.56
N GLY A 138 10.69 -7.13 -12.72
CA GLY A 138 10.42 -6.14 -11.69
C GLY A 138 9.01 -6.27 -11.13
N VAL A 139 8.03 -5.78 -11.90
CA VAL A 139 6.65 -5.56 -11.44
C VAL A 139 5.99 -6.83 -10.90
N LEU A 140 6.03 -7.92 -11.68
CA LEU A 140 5.34 -9.15 -11.31
C LEU A 140 5.92 -9.78 -10.03
N PRO A 141 7.25 -10.02 -9.93
CA PRO A 141 7.80 -10.58 -8.71
C PRO A 141 7.72 -9.63 -7.51
N ASP A 142 7.84 -8.31 -7.68
CA ASP A 142 7.67 -7.36 -6.56
C ASP A 142 6.23 -7.39 -6.01
N ALA A 143 5.24 -7.39 -6.89
CA ALA A 143 3.84 -7.54 -6.52
C ALA A 143 3.55 -8.86 -5.79
N LEU A 144 4.15 -9.97 -6.25
CA LEU A 144 3.98 -11.28 -5.62
C LEU A 144 4.61 -11.33 -4.22
N VAL A 145 5.82 -10.81 -4.06
CA VAL A 145 6.49 -10.75 -2.75
C VAL A 145 5.69 -9.89 -1.79
N ASN A 146 5.24 -8.71 -2.22
CA ASN A 146 4.43 -7.83 -1.37
C ASN A 146 3.06 -8.43 -1.03
N ALA A 147 2.41 -9.12 -1.96
CA ALA A 147 1.19 -9.87 -1.69
C ALA A 147 1.44 -11.02 -0.69
N LEU A 148 2.57 -11.71 -0.78
CA LEU A 148 2.94 -12.77 0.17
C LEU A 148 3.21 -12.19 1.57
N ILE A 149 3.93 -11.08 1.67
CA ILE A 149 4.16 -10.37 2.94
C ILE A 149 2.82 -9.96 3.55
N ALA A 150 1.97 -9.30 2.76
CA ALA A 150 0.62 -8.91 3.15
C ALA A 150 -0.23 -10.10 3.58
N LEU A 151 -0.12 -11.23 2.88
CA LEU A 151 -0.73 -12.46 3.32
C LEU A 151 -0.17 -12.82 4.68
N LEU A 152 1.14 -12.92 4.91
CA LEU A 152 1.71 -13.33 6.20
C LEU A 152 1.34 -12.42 7.39
N ILE A 153 1.32 -11.09 7.21
CA ILE A 153 1.09 -10.14 8.32
C ILE A 153 -0.34 -9.61 8.40
N GLY A 154 -1.17 -9.84 7.39
CA GLY A 154 -2.49 -9.20 7.25
C GLY A 154 -3.47 -9.49 8.39
N GLY A 155 -3.38 -10.67 9.01
CA GLY A 155 -4.20 -11.00 10.18
C GLY A 155 -3.91 -10.10 11.39
N TYR A 156 -2.64 -9.76 11.61
CA TYR A 156 -2.23 -8.86 12.68
C TYR A 156 -2.63 -7.41 12.36
N LEU A 157 -2.44 -6.97 11.11
CA LEU A 157 -2.85 -5.63 10.67
C LEU A 157 -4.36 -5.40 10.84
N LEU A 158 -5.19 -6.37 10.46
CA LEU A 158 -6.64 -6.30 10.68
C LEU A 158 -6.99 -6.18 12.17
N GLN A 159 -6.31 -6.93 13.05
CA GLN A 159 -6.54 -6.82 14.48
C GLN A 159 -6.21 -5.43 15.02
N VAL A 160 -5.09 -4.84 14.61
CA VAL A 160 -4.66 -3.50 15.05
C VAL A 160 -5.64 -2.41 14.61
N VAL A 161 -6.19 -2.52 13.40
CA VAL A 161 -7.09 -1.51 12.83
C VAL A 161 -8.55 -1.71 13.27
N GLU A 162 -9.03 -2.95 13.39
CA GLU A 162 -10.44 -3.26 13.71
C GLU A 162 -10.77 -3.32 15.22
N VAL A 163 -9.83 -3.13 16.17
CA VAL A 163 -10.08 -3.34 17.62
C VAL A 163 -11.42 -2.74 18.05
N LYS A 164 -12.39 -3.64 18.24
CA LYS A 164 -13.74 -3.37 18.74
C LYS A 164 -13.58 -2.61 20.07
N PRO A 165 -14.24 -1.47 20.28
CA PRO A 165 -14.18 -0.81 21.59
C PRO A 165 -14.64 -1.80 22.67
N PRO A 166 -14.01 -1.80 23.87
CA PRO A 166 -14.50 -2.61 24.96
C PRO A 166 -15.96 -2.24 25.18
N VAL A 167 -16.81 -3.27 25.23
CA VAL A 167 -18.22 -3.12 25.60
C VAL A 167 -18.21 -2.68 27.05
N GLY A 168 -18.45 -1.38 27.27
CA GLY A 168 -18.76 -0.81 28.58
C GLY A 168 -20.22 -1.01 28.90
#